data_AF-A0A939AMD1-F1
#
_entry.id   AF-A0A939AMD1-F1
#
_cell.length_a   1.000
_cell.length_b   1.000
_cell.length_c   1.000
_cell.angle_alpha   90.00
_cell.angle_beta   90.00
_cell.angle_gamma   90.00
#
_symmetry.space_group_name_H-M   'P 1'
#
loop_
_entity.id
_entity.type
_entity.pdbx_description
1 polymer ?
#
loop_
_entity_poly.entity_id
_entity_poly.type
_entity_poly.pdbx_seq_one_letter_code
_entity_poly.pdbx_strand_id
1 'polypeptide(L)'
;MALDDLYRDVILDHYRRPRNRGAPEAAGVVVEGVNPLCGDQIKLWLKIEGDTVTEAAFEGHGCSISQASVSMMTEAIKGKPVSEVERIISDFRGMMLDGAEPNPDRLG
;
A
#
# COMPACT_ATOMS: atom_id res chain seq x y z
N MET A 1 25.81 0.18 7.58
CA MET A 1 24.45 -0.39 7.75
C MET A 1 24.35 -1.58 6.84
N ALA A 2 23.91 -2.73 7.34
CA ALA A 2 23.58 -3.85 6.47
C ALA A 2 22.28 -3.52 5.71
N LEU A 3 22.09 -4.11 4.53
CA LEU A 3 20.90 -3.87 3.71
C LEU A 3 19.61 -4.31 4.44
N ASP A 4 19.70 -5.40 5.21
CA ASP A 4 18.60 -5.91 6.04
C ASP A 4 18.14 -4.91 7.12
N ASP A 5 19.07 -4.13 7.67
CA ASP A 5 18.74 -3.11 8.68
C ASP A 5 17.93 -1.98 8.05
N LEU A 6 18.29 -1.57 6.83
CA LEU A 6 17.58 -0.53 6.08
C LEU A 6 16.14 -0.96 5.79
N TYR A 7 15.92 -2.17 5.30
CA TYR A 7 14.58 -2.69 5.01
C TYR A 7 13.71 -2.76 6.27
N ARG A 8 14.31 -3.22 7.37
CA ARG A 8 13.60 -3.26 8.66
C ARG A 8 13.21 -1.86 9.12
N ASP A 9 14.08 -0.88 8.96
CA ASP A 9 13.81 0.50 9.34
C ASP A 9 12.67 1.10 8.51
N VAL A 10 12.62 0.82 7.20
CA VAL A 10 11.51 1.25 6.33
C VAL A 10 10.18 0.66 6.81
N ILE A 11 10.11 -0.66 7.04
CA ILE A 11 8.90 -1.31 7.53
C ILE A 11 8.47 -0.71 8.89
N LEU A 12 9.43 -0.49 9.79
CA LEU A 12 9.16 0.07 11.11
C LEU A 12 8.71 1.54 11.03
N ASP A 13 9.25 2.33 10.11
CA ASP A 13 8.85 3.72 9.91
C ASP A 13 7.42 3.80 9.40
N HIS A 14 7.06 3.00 8.39
CA HIS A 14 5.68 2.94 7.89
C HIS A 14 4.69 2.38 8.91
N TYR A 15 5.12 1.46 9.78
CA TYR A 15 4.29 0.99 10.88
C TYR A 15 4.07 2.07 11.96
N ARG A 16 5.12 2.80 12.36
CA ARG A 16 5.06 3.82 13.43
C ARG A 16 4.44 5.13 12.95
N ARG A 17 4.69 5.49 11.69
CA ARG A 17 4.27 6.73 11.04
C ARG A 17 3.64 6.39 9.68
N PRO A 18 2.46 5.75 9.70
CA PRO A 18 1.78 5.39 8.46
C PRO A 18 1.43 6.63 7.63
N ARG A 19 1.76 6.57 6.34
CA ARG A 19 1.36 7.57 5.34
C ARG A 19 -0.09 7.35 4.96
N ASN A 20 -0.77 8.45 4.64
CA ASN A 20 -2.16 8.46 4.19
C ASN A 20 -3.15 7.76 5.14
N ARG A 21 -2.91 7.84 6.45
CA ARG A 21 -3.87 7.32 7.44
C ARG A 21 -5.01 8.31 7.63
N GLY A 22 -6.25 7.81 7.54
CA GLY A 22 -7.48 8.56 7.79
C GLY A 22 -8.62 8.18 6.85
N ALA A 23 -9.80 8.73 7.13
CA ALA A 23 -11.02 8.54 6.37
C ALA A 23 -11.45 9.84 5.67
N PRO A 24 -10.97 10.13 4.45
CA PRO A 24 -11.36 11.34 3.73
C PRO A 24 -12.85 11.30 3.36
N GLU A 25 -13.56 12.40 3.61
CA GLU A 25 -15.00 12.51 3.32
C GLU A 25 -15.32 12.44 1.82
N ALA A 26 -14.39 12.88 0.97
CA ALA A 26 -14.59 13.03 -0.48
C ALA A 26 -14.07 11.83 -1.31
N ALA A 27 -14.01 10.63 -0.74
CA ALA A 27 -13.58 9.45 -1.49
C ALA A 27 -14.67 8.96 -2.46
N GLY A 28 -14.26 8.56 -3.67
CA GLY A 28 -15.18 8.02 -4.67
C GLY A 28 -15.50 6.55 -4.46
N VAL A 29 -14.57 5.80 -3.86
CA VAL A 29 -14.69 4.36 -3.62
C VAL A 29 -14.19 4.04 -2.23
N VAL A 30 -14.94 3.20 -1.51
CA VAL A 30 -14.55 2.69 -0.20
C VAL A 30 -14.58 1.17 -0.25
N VAL A 31 -13.49 0.53 0.15
CA VAL A 31 -13.35 -0.93 0.17
C VAL A 31 -12.90 -1.38 1.55
N GLU A 32 -13.51 -2.44 2.05
CA GLU A 32 -13.12 -3.08 3.30
C GLU A 32 -12.50 -4.45 3.01
N GLY A 33 -11.35 -4.73 3.63
CA GLY A 33 -10.62 -5.99 3.52
C GLY A 33 -10.33 -6.55 4.90
N VAL A 34 -10.52 -7.86 5.05
CA VAL A 34 -10.25 -8.58 6.30
C VAL A 34 -9.33 -9.76 6.01
N ASN A 35 -8.21 -9.84 6.75
CA ASN A 35 -7.34 -11.00 6.78
C ASN A 35 -7.55 -11.77 8.09
N PRO A 36 -8.42 -12.79 8.12
CA PRO A 36 -8.81 -13.48 9.35
C PRO A 36 -7.67 -14.31 9.97
N LEU A 37 -6.61 -14.63 9.21
CA LEU A 37 -5.46 -15.38 9.72
C LEU A 37 -4.66 -14.57 10.74
N CYS A 38 -4.49 -13.27 10.48
CA CYS A 38 -3.76 -12.35 11.35
C CYS A 38 -4.67 -11.41 12.14
N GLY A 39 -5.98 -11.43 11.87
CA GLY A 39 -6.94 -10.49 12.45
C GLY A 39 -6.82 -9.07 11.89
N ASP A 40 -6.21 -8.90 10.71
CA ASP A 40 -6.10 -7.59 10.09
C ASP A 40 -7.45 -7.15 9.53
N GLN A 41 -7.83 -5.91 9.79
CA GLN A 41 -9.00 -5.27 9.22
C GLN A 41 -8.54 -3.93 8.66
N ILE A 42 -8.72 -3.72 7.36
CA ILE A 42 -8.30 -2.52 6.65
C ILE A 42 -9.48 -1.96 5.89
N LYS A 43 -9.73 -0.67 6.03
CA LYS A 43 -10.64 0.10 5.21
C LYS A 43 -9.84 1.05 4.35
N LEU A 44 -10.10 1.04 3.05
CA LEU A 44 -9.41 1.82 2.04
C LEU A 44 -10.39 2.79 1.40
N TRP A 45 -9.94 4.02 1.25
CA TRP A 45 -10.62 5.08 0.52
C TRP A 45 -9.79 5.42 -0.72
N LEU A 46 -10.40 5.34 -1.88
CA LEU A 46 -9.79 5.70 -3.16
C LEU A 46 -10.63 6.77 -3.85
N LYS A 47 -9.96 7.70 -4.52
CA LYS A 47 -10.59 8.62 -5.45
C LYS A 47 -9.82 8.58 -6.77
N ILE A 48 -10.56 8.40 -7.86
CA ILE A 48 -10.03 8.39 -9.21
C ILE A 48 -10.70 9.52 -9.97
N GLU A 49 -9.90 10.41 -10.55
CA GLU A 49 -10.36 11.49 -11.41
C GLU A 49 -9.73 11.32 -12.80
N GLY A 50 -10.59 11.12 -13.81
CA GLY A 50 -10.12 10.69 -15.13
C GLY A 50 -9.43 9.33 -15.03
N ASP A 51 -8.12 9.33 -15.29
CA ASP A 51 -7.28 8.13 -15.24
C ASP A 51 -6.25 8.18 -14.11
N THR A 52 -6.39 9.09 -13.12
CA THR A 52 -5.40 9.30 -12.04
C THR A 52 -6.00 9.01 -10.67
N VAL A 53 -5.25 8.29 -9.82
CA VAL A 53 -5.59 8.11 -8.40
C VAL A 53 -5.26 9.39 -7.64
N THR A 54 -6.25 10.20 -7.34
CA THR A 54 -6.05 11.49 -6.65
C THR A 54 -6.05 11.36 -5.14
N GLU A 55 -6.70 10.33 -4.61
CA GLU A 55 -6.68 10.02 -3.18
C GLU A 55 -6.55 8.51 -2.95
N ALA A 56 -5.74 8.15 -1.97
CA ALA A 56 -5.56 6.81 -1.46
C ALA A 56 -5.26 6.90 0.02
N ALA A 57 -6.24 6.59 0.86
CA ALA A 57 -6.14 6.67 2.30
C ALA A 57 -6.66 5.39 2.96
N PHE A 58 -6.22 5.14 4.20
CA PHE A 58 -6.62 3.94 4.91
C PHE A 58 -6.84 4.15 6.41
N GLU A 59 -7.66 3.28 6.97
CA GLU A 59 -7.82 3.08 8.41
C GLU A 59 -7.89 1.59 8.69
N GLY A 60 -7.78 1.23 9.96
CA GLY A 60 -7.87 -0.15 10.40
C GLY A 60 -6.80 -0.52 11.41
N HIS A 61 -6.73 -1.81 11.69
CA HIS A 61 -5.78 -2.41 12.61
C HIS A 61 -5.27 -3.73 12.05
N GLY A 62 -4.05 -4.11 12.43
CA GLY A 62 -3.46 -5.36 11.99
C GLY A 62 -2.04 -5.48 12.51
N CYS A 63 -1.38 -6.57 12.11
CA CYS A 63 0.03 -6.78 12.37
C CYS A 63 0.91 -5.68 11.74
N SER A 64 2.14 -5.54 12.23
CA SER A 64 3.08 -4.51 11.76
C SER A 64 3.36 -4.58 10.26
N ILE A 65 3.44 -5.79 9.69
CA ILE A 65 3.65 -6.01 8.26
C ILE A 65 2.45 -5.52 7.46
N SER A 66 1.23 -5.86 7.89
CA SER A 66 0.00 -5.45 7.21
C SER A 66 -0.16 -3.93 7.22
N GLN A 67 0.08 -3.30 8.37
CA GLN A 67 0.04 -1.84 8.53
C GLN A 67 1.12 -1.10 7.73
N ALA A 68 2.35 -1.62 7.72
CA ALA A 68 3.41 -1.06 6.90
C ALA A 68 3.10 -1.22 5.40
N SER A 69 2.63 -2.39 4.98
CA SER A 69 2.29 -2.71 3.59
C SER A 69 1.20 -1.79 3.04
N VAL A 70 0.09 -1.59 3.76
CA VAL A 70 -0.97 -0.67 3.31
C VAL A 70 -0.48 0.78 3.27
N SER A 71 0.37 1.19 4.21
CA SER A 71 0.97 2.52 4.19
C SER A 71 1.87 2.71 2.96
N MET A 72 2.74 1.76 2.65
CA MET A 72 3.63 1.82 1.49
C MET A 72 2.82 1.77 0.19
N MET A 73 1.79 0.91 0.12
CA MET A 73 0.91 0.79 -1.04
C MET A 73 0.20 2.10 -1.34
N THR A 74 -0.44 2.72 -0.34
CA THR A 74 -1.17 3.99 -0.55
C THR A 74 -0.24 5.13 -0.96
N GLU A 75 0.98 5.19 -0.43
CA GLU A 75 2.00 6.15 -0.87
C GLU A 75 2.46 5.87 -2.31
N ALA A 76 2.67 4.61 -2.67
CA ALA A 76 3.13 4.22 -3.99
C ALA A 76 2.10 4.53 -5.09
N ILE A 77 0.79 4.40 -4.83
CA ILE A 77 -0.24 4.54 -5.88
C ILE A 77 -0.81 5.95 -6.00
N LYS A 78 -0.73 6.78 -4.96
CA LYS A 78 -1.31 8.12 -4.95
C LYS A 78 -0.60 9.04 -5.97
N GLY A 79 -1.38 9.72 -6.79
CA GLY A 79 -0.90 10.61 -7.85
C GLY A 79 -0.49 9.89 -9.15
N LYS A 80 -0.62 8.55 -9.22
CA LYS A 80 -0.27 7.78 -10.43
C LYS A 80 -1.49 7.51 -11.30
N PRO A 81 -1.28 7.32 -12.63
CA PRO A 81 -2.34 6.87 -13.51
C PRO A 81 -2.73 5.42 -13.20
N VAL A 82 -4.00 5.05 -13.42
CA VAL A 82 -4.53 3.70 -13.13
C VAL A 82 -3.69 2.63 -13.84
N SER A 83 -3.30 2.87 -15.10
CA SER A 83 -2.43 1.94 -15.83
C SER A 83 -1.08 1.67 -15.17
N GLU A 84 -0.53 2.64 -14.42
CA GLU A 84 0.71 2.45 -13.68
C GLU A 84 0.46 1.72 -12.36
N VAL A 85 -0.66 2.01 -11.69
CA VAL A 85 -1.08 1.27 -10.50
C VAL A 85 -1.29 -0.21 -10.80
N GLU A 86 -1.89 -0.56 -11.95
CA GLU A 86 -2.04 -1.94 -12.39
C GLU A 86 -0.69 -2.64 -12.59
N ARG A 87 0.30 -1.94 -13.15
CA ARG A 87 1.67 -2.47 -13.29
C ARG A 87 2.33 -2.70 -11.93
N ILE A 88 2.18 -1.76 -11.00
CA ILE A 88 2.69 -1.91 -9.62
C ILE A 88 2.08 -3.14 -8.95
N ILE A 89 0.76 -3.33 -9.07
CA ILE A 89 0.06 -4.50 -8.52
C ILE A 89 0.58 -5.79 -9.15
N SER A 90 0.76 -5.82 -10.47
CA SER A 90 1.28 -6.98 -11.19
C SER A 90 2.70 -7.33 -10.73
N ASP A 91 3.59 -6.34 -10.67
CA ASP A 91 4.99 -6.54 -10.27
C ASP A 91 5.07 -7.02 -8.80
N PHE A 92 4.27 -6.42 -7.91
CA PHE A 92 4.21 -6.83 -6.50
C PHE A 92 3.67 -8.26 -6.34
N ARG A 93 2.62 -8.63 -7.08
CA ARG A 93 2.07 -10.00 -7.05
C ARG A 93 3.05 -11.02 -7.60
N GLY A 94 3.72 -10.73 -8.71
CA GLY A 94 4.73 -11.63 -9.28
C GLY A 94 5.88 -11.89 -8.32
N MET A 95 6.35 -10.85 -7.61
CA MET A 95 7.35 -11.01 -6.57
C MET A 95 6.85 -11.91 -5.42
N MET A 96 5.63 -11.65 -4.93
CA MET A 96 5.10 -12.32 -3.73
C MET A 96 4.63 -13.76 -3.97
N LEU A 97 4.11 -14.07 -5.15
CA LEU A 97 3.46 -15.34 -5.46
C LEU A 97 4.29 -16.23 -6.38
N ASP A 98 5.00 -15.62 -7.33
CA ASP A 98 5.69 -16.33 -8.41
C ASP A 98 7.21 -16.29 -8.26
N GLY A 99 7.74 -15.56 -7.27
CA GLY A 99 9.17 -15.40 -7.04
C GLY A 99 9.88 -14.59 -8.14
N ALA A 100 9.13 -13.76 -8.87
CA ALA A 100 9.69 -12.88 -9.90
C ALA A 100 10.65 -11.85 -9.28
N GLU A 101 11.69 -11.46 -10.03
CA GLU A 101 12.59 -10.41 -9.57
C GLU A 101 11.83 -9.08 -9.44
N PRO A 102 12.03 -8.34 -8.33
CA PRO A 102 11.37 -7.06 -8.12
C PRO A 102 11.83 -6.04 -9.16
N ASN A 103 10.91 -5.19 -9.61
CA ASN A 103 11.23 -4.02 -10.43
C ASN A 103 11.42 -2.79 -9.52
N PRO A 104 12.68 -2.41 -9.18
CA PRO A 104 12.94 -1.34 -8.22
C PRO A 104 12.38 0.01 -8.68
N ASP A 105 12.45 0.32 -9.98
CA ASP A 105 11.99 1.60 -10.52
C ASP A 105 10.47 1.83 -10.34
N ARG A 106 9.70 0.75 -10.15
CA ARG A 106 8.24 0.81 -10.00
C ARG A 106 7.76 0.56 -8.58
N LEU A 107 8.50 -0.21 -7.79
CA LEU A 107 8.14 -0.57 -6.42
C LEU A 107 8.75 0.37 -5.37
N GLY A 108 9.72 1.22 -5.75
CA GLY A 108 10.42 2.16 -4.88
C GLY A 108 11.90 1.88 -4.80
#